data_AF-A0A2T2R4L2-F1
#
_entry.id   AF-A0A2T2R4L2-F1
#
_cell.length_a   1.000
_cell.length_b   1.000
_cell.length_c   1.000
_cell.angle_alpha   90.00
_cell.angle_beta   90.00
_cell.angle_gamma   90.00
#
_symmetry.space_group_name_H-M   'P 1'
#
loop_
_entity.id
_entity.type
_entity.pdbx_description
1 polymer ?
#
loop_
_entity_poly.entity_id
_entity_poly.type
_entity_poly.pdbx_seq_one_letter_code
_entity_poly.pdbx_strand_id
1 'polypeptide(L)'
;MPRSASLTNGKVTFSEVVKDQNGDNIFLKSVVLSEINGSLNSGKQVPTWLDWNGNKQVKNDGSVELTVDLLLEESALNDGDTYTFELNGSDGKKEATRTVNLTVLSEFFNTASYDGKSFNIESETSSQSVGGIYVKQPGDSFYVANGRDTIHRYNLTESWNLSSASYTGDSYSVSSQINYATDLFFKPDGTTMFVLGGGVTEYVYQYNLSTPWDITSASYSNKSLNISGEDNNPNGMYIKEEEGDRFFIIGRGDDSVWSYSMSSAWDIGSGSYDNIKFDVSRPSRYENGYPTDIFVKPGGEKFFVMFAAGEDILSYDLSSPWDVTSASYTGKQFSVTSEDVFP
;
A
#
# COMPACT_ATOMS: atom_id res chain seq x y z
N MET A 1 17.84 6.68 28.03
CA MET A 1 16.63 6.02 27.50
C MET A 1 16.87 5.81 26.02
N PRO A 2 16.69 4.60 25.47
CA PRO A 2 16.73 4.43 24.02
C PRO A 2 15.56 5.26 23.46
N ARG A 3 15.86 6.27 22.66
CA ARG A 3 14.83 6.95 21.87
C ARG A 3 14.59 6.07 20.65
N SER A 4 13.33 5.69 20.45
CA SER A 4 12.86 4.97 19.27
C SER A 4 13.21 5.77 18.01
N ALA A 5 13.86 5.14 17.04
CA ALA A 5 14.03 5.70 15.71
C ALA A 5 13.05 4.97 14.78
N SER A 6 12.20 5.72 14.07
CA SER A 6 11.26 5.15 13.10
C SER A 6 11.96 4.98 11.74
N LEU A 7 11.75 3.82 11.12
CA LEU A 7 12.20 3.54 9.77
C LEU A 7 11.19 4.14 8.77
N THR A 8 11.65 5.01 7.86
CA THR A 8 10.82 5.49 6.73
C THR A 8 11.65 5.34 5.46
N ASN A 9 11.16 4.58 4.47
CA ASN A 9 11.83 4.31 3.19
C ASN A 9 13.26 3.76 3.33
N GLY A 10 13.45 2.81 4.26
CA GLY A 10 14.76 2.24 4.55
C GLY A 10 15.71 3.17 5.30
N LYS A 11 15.36 4.45 5.52
CA LYS A 11 16.23 5.47 6.10
C LYS A 11 15.99 5.64 7.60
N VAL A 12 17.07 5.56 8.40
CA VAL A 12 17.07 5.95 9.82
C VAL A 12 18.03 7.12 10.00
N THR A 13 17.53 8.23 10.54
CA THR A 13 18.33 9.42 10.86
C THR A 13 18.27 9.69 12.36
N PHE A 14 19.44 9.80 13.00
CA PHE A 14 19.54 10.23 14.39
C PHE A 14 20.70 11.19 14.58
N SER A 15 20.66 11.97 15.67
CA SER A 15 21.65 12.99 15.99
C SER A 15 22.04 12.88 17.46
N GLU A 16 23.34 12.77 17.76
CA GLU A 16 23.80 12.60 19.15
C GLU A 16 25.15 13.27 19.47
N VAL A 17 25.30 13.74 20.71
CA VAL A 17 26.55 14.14 21.35
C VAL A 17 27.37 12.90 21.74
N VAL A 18 28.56 12.74 21.16
CA VAL A 18 29.45 11.59 21.42
C VAL A 18 29.92 11.58 22.89
N LYS A 19 29.91 10.40 23.53
CA LYS A 19 30.35 10.20 24.92
C LYS A 19 31.38 9.08 25.04
N ASP A 20 32.36 9.25 25.91
CA ASP A 20 33.42 8.28 26.15
C ASP A 20 32.95 7.05 26.97
N GLN A 21 33.87 6.12 27.24
CA GLN A 21 33.63 4.90 28.03
C GLN A 21 33.20 5.15 29.49
N ASN A 22 33.37 6.38 29.99
CA ASN A 22 32.96 6.79 31.34
C ASN A 22 31.62 7.55 31.33
N GLY A 23 31.07 7.83 30.14
CA GLY A 23 29.81 8.56 29.97
C GLY A 23 29.98 10.08 29.87
N ASP A 24 31.22 10.57 29.76
CA ASP A 24 31.54 11.99 29.62
C ASP A 24 31.45 12.44 28.15
N ASN A 25 31.02 13.67 27.90
CA ASN A 25 30.95 14.21 26.53
C ASN A 25 32.37 14.28 25.92
N ILE A 26 32.52 13.79 24.70
CA ILE A 26 33.77 13.92 23.94
C ILE A 26 33.80 15.29 23.26
N PHE A 27 34.63 16.18 23.79
CA PHE A 27 34.92 17.50 23.23
C PHE A 27 36.15 17.40 22.32
N LEU A 28 36.05 17.83 21.06
CA LEU A 28 37.13 17.57 20.10
C LEU A 28 38.02 18.75 19.76
N LYS A 29 39.32 18.57 20.07
CA LYS A 29 40.35 18.69 19.04
C LYS A 29 40.47 17.34 18.32
N SER A 30 39.92 17.29 17.10
CA SER A 30 40.16 16.27 16.05
C SER A 30 39.96 14.78 16.41
N VAL A 31 38.71 14.26 16.43
CA VAL A 31 38.48 12.86 16.02
C VAL A 31 38.47 12.88 14.51
N VAL A 32 39.43 12.17 13.93
CA VAL A 32 39.33 11.62 12.58
C VAL A 32 38.67 10.25 12.77
N LEU A 33 37.45 10.09 12.25
CA LEU A 33 36.76 8.79 12.27
C LEU A 33 37.40 7.91 11.21
N SER A 34 37.82 6.71 11.57
CA SER A 34 38.42 5.75 10.63
C SER A 34 37.39 4.78 10.08
N GLU A 35 36.50 4.25 10.93
CA GLU A 35 35.52 3.20 10.58
C GLU A 35 34.28 3.27 11.49
N ILE A 36 33.11 2.94 10.93
CA ILE A 36 31.90 2.62 11.69
C ILE A 36 31.67 1.12 11.53
N ASN A 37 31.85 0.37 12.62
CA ASN A 37 31.57 -1.05 12.64
C ASN A 37 30.18 -1.30 13.22
N GLY A 38 29.42 -2.17 12.58
CA GLY A 38 28.06 -2.48 12.94
C GLY A 38 27.83 -3.96 13.12
N SER A 39 26.98 -4.33 14.08
CA SER A 39 26.54 -5.71 14.25
C SER A 39 25.07 -5.77 14.66
N LEU A 40 24.38 -6.78 14.14
CA LEU A 40 23.03 -7.14 14.55
C LEU A 40 23.10 -8.22 15.64
N ASN A 41 22.26 -8.10 16.65
CA ASN A 41 22.08 -9.15 17.66
C ASN A 41 21.60 -10.49 17.05
N SER A 42 20.88 -10.44 15.92
CA SER A 42 20.42 -11.62 15.19
C SER A 42 21.52 -12.34 14.41
N GLY A 43 22.73 -11.77 14.32
CA GLY A 43 23.86 -12.36 13.59
C GLY A 43 23.72 -12.33 12.06
N LYS A 44 22.65 -11.72 11.53
CA LYS A 44 22.48 -11.49 10.09
C LYS A 44 23.53 -10.47 9.59
N GLN A 45 23.99 -10.65 8.36
CA GLN A 45 24.93 -9.72 7.73
C GLN A 45 24.21 -8.43 7.36
N VAL A 46 24.83 -7.29 7.67
CA VAL A 46 24.35 -5.97 7.29
C VAL A 46 24.81 -5.71 5.84
N PRO A 47 23.96 -5.16 4.95
CA PRO A 47 24.38 -4.82 3.60
C PRO A 47 25.59 -3.87 3.59
N THR A 48 26.52 -4.09 2.67
CA THR A 48 27.83 -3.41 2.60
C THR A 48 27.79 -1.96 2.14
N TRP A 49 26.61 -1.37 1.96
CA TRP A 49 26.44 0.00 1.46
C TRP A 49 26.10 0.99 2.59
N LEU A 50 26.74 0.88 3.76
CA LEU A 50 26.69 1.95 4.76
C LEU A 50 27.33 3.22 4.18
N ASP A 51 26.52 4.06 3.55
CA ASP A 51 26.98 5.30 2.93
C ASP A 51 27.01 6.40 4.00
N TRP A 52 28.21 6.66 4.54
CA TRP A 52 28.42 7.73 5.49
C TRP A 52 28.35 9.07 4.78
N ASN A 53 27.15 9.66 4.72
CA ASN A 53 26.97 11.06 4.32
C ASN A 53 27.09 12.04 5.49
N GLY A 54 27.81 11.64 6.56
CA GLY A 54 27.68 12.23 7.88
C GLY A 54 27.91 13.75 7.91
N ASN A 55 26.81 14.49 8.12
CA ASN A 55 26.90 15.89 8.49
C ASN A 55 27.41 15.99 9.93
N LYS A 56 28.52 16.71 10.10
CA LYS A 56 29.10 17.04 11.39
C LYS A 56 28.66 18.43 11.81
N GLN A 57 27.96 18.56 12.93
CA GLN A 57 27.68 19.86 13.52
C GLN A 57 28.37 19.99 14.88
N VAL A 58 29.04 21.13 15.09
CA VAL A 58 29.60 21.50 16.40
C VAL A 58 28.57 22.39 17.08
N LYS A 59 28.04 21.97 18.23
CA LYS A 59 27.11 22.76 19.03
C LYS A 59 27.84 23.88 19.76
N ASN A 60 27.08 24.89 20.20
CA ASN A 60 27.62 26.05 20.91
C ASN A 60 28.31 25.69 22.25
N ASP A 61 28.02 24.52 22.82
CA ASP A 61 28.65 23.98 24.03
C ASP A 61 29.94 23.18 23.73
N GLY A 62 30.38 23.12 22.47
CA GLY A 62 31.57 22.39 22.04
C GLY A 62 31.35 20.89 21.81
N SER A 63 30.14 20.38 22.01
CA SER A 63 29.80 19.00 21.66
C SER A 63 29.65 18.80 20.15
N VAL A 64 29.94 17.59 19.67
CA VAL A 64 29.79 17.22 18.25
C VAL A 64 28.56 16.36 18.08
N GLU A 65 27.68 16.79 17.18
CA GLU A 65 26.54 16.02 16.71
C GLU A 65 26.89 15.32 15.40
N LEU A 66 26.74 14.00 15.40
CA LEU A 66 26.89 13.18 14.20
C LEU A 66 25.50 12.72 13.76
N THR A 67 25.20 12.95 12.48
CA THR A 67 24.05 12.33 11.82
C THR A 67 24.52 11.16 10.99
N VAL A 68 23.97 9.97 11.26
CA VAL A 68 24.21 8.77 10.47
C VAL A 68 22.91 8.40 9.80
N ASP A 69 22.95 8.31 8.48
CA ASP A 69 21.86 7.76 7.68
C ASP A 69 22.13 6.27 7.48
N LEU A 70 21.26 5.44 8.01
CA LEU A 70 21.27 4.00 7.73
C LEU A 70 20.23 3.75 6.67
N LEU A 71 20.67 3.21 5.54
CA LEU A 71 19.75 2.49 4.69
C LEU A 71 19.75 1.02 5.19
N LEU A 72 18.59 0.37 5.29
CA LEU A 72 18.49 -1.06 5.62
C LEU A 72 17.45 -1.70 4.70
N GLU A 73 17.77 -2.87 4.12
CA GLU A 73 16.79 -3.67 3.39
C GLU A 73 15.84 -4.35 4.38
N GLU A 74 14.54 -4.14 4.17
CA GLU A 74 13.45 -4.63 5.05
C GLU A 74 13.48 -6.16 5.21
N SER A 75 13.90 -6.89 4.17
CA SER A 75 14.03 -8.35 4.16
C SER A 75 15.13 -8.89 5.10
N ALA A 76 16.05 -8.04 5.57
CA ALA A 76 17.21 -8.45 6.36
C ALA A 76 16.99 -8.43 7.87
N LEU A 77 15.84 -7.94 8.37
CA LEU A 77 15.63 -7.64 9.79
C LEU A 77 14.50 -8.49 10.39
N ASN A 78 14.58 -8.80 11.69
CA ASN A 78 13.44 -9.27 12.48
C ASN A 78 12.94 -8.16 13.41
N ASP A 79 11.67 -8.21 13.81
CA ASP A 79 11.17 -7.28 14.83
C ASP A 79 11.92 -7.47 16.16
N GLY A 80 12.32 -6.36 16.77
CA GLY A 80 13.16 -6.35 17.97
C GLY A 80 14.65 -6.58 17.72
N ASP A 81 15.10 -6.69 16.46
CA ASP A 81 16.53 -6.66 16.16
C ASP A 81 17.15 -5.35 16.68
N THR A 82 18.32 -5.45 17.28
CA THR A 82 19.08 -4.29 17.75
C THR A 82 20.34 -4.16 16.92
N TYR A 83 20.57 -2.98 16.37
CA TYR A 83 21.82 -2.67 15.70
C TYR A 83 22.74 -1.91 16.64
N THR A 84 23.94 -2.46 16.85
CA THR A 84 24.99 -1.78 17.63
C THR A 84 26.04 -1.19 16.70
N PHE A 85 26.25 0.12 16.85
CA PHE A 85 27.31 0.91 16.22
C PHE A 85 28.47 1.08 17.18
N GLU A 86 29.68 0.89 16.69
CA GLU A 86 30.91 1.28 17.35
C GLU A 86 31.57 2.42 16.57
N LEU A 87 31.81 3.54 17.26
CA LEU A 87 32.57 4.66 16.74
C LEU A 87 34.02 4.51 17.19
N ASN A 88 34.92 4.35 16.23
CA ASN A 88 36.35 4.24 16.50
C ASN A 88 37.08 5.52 16.08
N GLY A 89 37.99 5.98 16.94
CA GLY A 89 38.92 7.05 16.66
C GLY A 89 39.99 6.62 15.66
N SER A 90 40.72 7.58 15.10
CA SER A 90 41.80 7.33 14.14
C SER A 90 42.98 6.53 14.70
N ASP A 91 43.07 6.41 16.03
CA ASP A 91 44.03 5.54 16.70
C ASP A 91 43.54 4.08 16.84
N GLY A 92 42.37 3.78 16.28
CA GLY A 92 41.72 2.47 16.32
C GLY A 92 41.04 2.17 17.66
N LYS A 93 40.98 3.15 18.59
CA LYS A 93 40.29 2.95 19.87
C LYS A 93 38.82 3.28 19.76
N LYS A 94 38.05 2.55 20.57
CA LYS A 94 36.62 2.71 20.72
C LYS A 94 36.30 4.00 21.46
N GLU A 95 35.69 4.95 20.77
CA GLU A 95 35.28 6.24 21.30
C GLU A 95 33.87 6.17 21.87
N ALA A 96 32.95 5.45 21.22
CA ALA A 96 31.58 5.29 21.69
C ALA A 96 30.90 4.00 21.18
N THR A 97 29.85 3.57 21.87
CA THR A 97 28.92 2.53 21.42
C THR A 97 27.51 3.02 21.51
N ARG A 98 26.69 2.70 20.51
CA ARG A 98 25.25 2.92 20.56
C ARG A 98 24.50 1.73 20.01
N THR A 99 23.38 1.43 20.66
CA THR A 99 22.45 0.39 20.24
C THR A 99 21.14 1.08 19.88
N VAL A 100 20.70 0.87 18.63
CA VAL A 100 19.40 1.32 18.14
C VAL A 100 18.50 0.10 18.08
N ASN A 101 17.34 0.19 18.72
CA ASN A 101 16.29 -0.79 18.55
C ASN A 101 15.66 -0.56 17.17
N LEU A 102 15.71 -1.57 16.31
CA LEU A 102 15.04 -1.54 15.03
C LEU A 102 13.65 -2.14 15.23
N THR A 103 12.63 -1.38 14.89
CA THR A 103 11.28 -1.90 14.73
C THR A 103 11.06 -2.12 13.26
N VAL A 104 10.86 -3.37 12.87
CA VAL A 104 10.53 -3.70 11.48
C VAL A 104 9.06 -3.36 11.30
N LEU A 105 8.78 -2.27 10.60
CA LEU A 105 7.42 -1.88 10.24
C LEU A 105 6.92 -2.71 9.03
N SER A 106 7.14 -4.03 9.03
CA SER A 106 6.80 -4.88 7.87
C SER A 106 5.45 -5.60 8.02
N GLU A 107 4.71 -5.34 9.09
CA GLU A 107 3.45 -6.04 9.34
C GLU A 107 2.33 -5.03 9.52
N PHE A 108 1.81 -4.55 8.38
CA PHE A 108 0.69 -3.61 8.28
C PHE A 108 -0.45 -3.93 9.26
N PHE A 109 -0.73 -5.21 9.53
CA PHE A 109 -1.82 -5.64 10.42
C PHE A 109 -1.50 -5.72 11.90
N ASN A 110 -0.24 -5.64 12.34
CA ASN A 110 0.05 -5.59 13.79
C ASN A 110 -0.19 -4.18 14.37
N THR A 111 -0.21 -3.16 13.52
CA THR A 111 -0.43 -1.76 13.90
C THR A 111 -1.66 -1.13 13.26
N ALA A 112 -2.38 -1.85 12.39
CA ALA A 112 -3.62 -1.35 11.80
C ALA A 112 -4.66 -1.10 12.90
N SER A 113 -5.25 0.09 12.88
CA SER A 113 -6.32 0.48 13.79
C SER A 113 -7.24 1.46 13.07
N TYR A 114 -8.54 1.38 13.31
CA TYR A 114 -9.46 2.42 12.88
C TYR A 114 -9.08 3.75 13.55
N ASP A 115 -8.88 4.80 12.75
CA ASP A 115 -8.42 6.11 13.24
C ASP A 115 -9.58 7.00 13.74
N GLY A 116 -10.80 6.46 13.75
CA GLY A 116 -12.00 7.15 14.22
C GLY A 116 -12.58 8.14 13.21
N LYS A 117 -12.15 8.11 11.95
CA LYS A 117 -12.62 9.03 10.90
C LYS A 117 -13.46 8.31 9.86
N SER A 118 -14.61 8.91 9.56
CA SER A 118 -15.53 8.44 8.52
C SER A 118 -16.09 9.63 7.75
N PHE A 119 -16.52 9.38 6.51
CA PHE A 119 -17.25 10.34 5.68
C PHE A 119 -18.47 9.64 5.08
N ASN A 120 -19.67 10.20 5.28
CA ASN A 120 -20.91 9.65 4.74
C ASN A 120 -21.15 10.21 3.33
N ILE A 121 -21.43 9.32 2.36
CA ILE A 121 -21.68 9.64 0.94
C ILE A 121 -23.15 9.42 0.51
N GLU A 122 -24.05 9.08 1.44
CA GLU A 122 -25.44 8.71 1.14
C GLU A 122 -26.26 9.89 0.56
N SER A 123 -25.99 11.13 0.99
CA SER A 123 -26.73 12.30 0.49
C SER A 123 -26.47 12.59 -0.98
N GLU A 124 -25.32 12.17 -1.50
CA GLU A 124 -24.86 12.48 -2.86
C GLU A 124 -25.20 11.36 -3.85
N THR A 125 -25.30 10.12 -3.37
CA THR A 125 -25.44 8.94 -4.24
C THR A 125 -26.89 8.52 -4.47
N SER A 126 -27.84 8.94 -3.61
CA SER A 126 -29.27 8.54 -3.68
C SER A 126 -29.50 7.02 -3.80
N SER A 127 -28.49 6.24 -3.40
CA SER A 127 -28.34 4.80 -3.55
C SER A 127 -27.81 4.24 -2.25
N GLN A 128 -28.38 3.13 -1.79
CA GLN A 128 -27.88 2.38 -0.63
C GLN A 128 -26.72 1.44 -0.98
N SER A 129 -26.38 1.32 -2.27
CA SER A 129 -25.25 0.52 -2.72
C SER A 129 -24.16 1.43 -3.23
N VAL A 130 -22.97 1.22 -2.65
CA VAL A 130 -21.69 1.74 -3.08
C VAL A 130 -20.96 0.57 -3.71
N GLY A 131 -20.32 0.78 -4.86
CA GLY A 131 -19.38 -0.17 -5.43
C GLY A 131 -18.00 0.08 -4.82
N GLY A 132 -16.98 0.16 -5.67
CA GLY A 132 -15.61 0.39 -5.24
C GLY A 132 -15.23 1.86 -5.07
N ILE A 133 -14.03 2.04 -4.53
CA ILE A 133 -13.41 3.33 -4.26
C ILE A 133 -11.98 3.35 -4.81
N TYR A 134 -11.63 4.43 -5.49
CA TYR A 134 -10.26 4.70 -5.90
C TYR A 134 -9.76 5.99 -5.26
N VAL A 135 -8.64 5.93 -4.53
CA VAL A 135 -7.99 7.10 -3.94
C VAL A 135 -6.86 7.57 -4.85
N LYS A 136 -6.98 8.78 -5.39
CA LYS A 136 -5.92 9.38 -6.22
C LYS A 136 -4.74 9.79 -5.35
N GLN A 137 -3.52 9.43 -5.76
CA GLN A 137 -2.29 9.94 -5.15
C GLN A 137 -2.12 11.45 -5.40
N PRO A 138 -1.72 12.25 -4.39
CA PRO A 138 -1.14 11.84 -3.09
C PRO A 138 -2.16 11.68 -1.94
N GLY A 139 -3.40 11.26 -2.22
CA GLY A 139 -4.48 11.15 -1.24
C GLY A 139 -5.28 12.43 -1.09
N ASP A 140 -5.32 13.27 -2.12
CA ASP A 140 -6.02 14.58 -2.13
C ASP A 140 -7.45 14.50 -2.68
N SER A 141 -7.84 13.35 -3.24
CA SER A 141 -9.16 13.12 -3.79
C SER A 141 -9.42 11.63 -3.94
N PHE A 142 -10.70 11.26 -3.98
CA PHE A 142 -11.13 9.90 -4.20
C PHE A 142 -12.38 9.86 -5.08
N TYR A 143 -12.60 8.72 -5.70
CA TYR A 143 -13.65 8.45 -6.67
C TYR A 143 -14.42 7.23 -6.22
N VAL A 144 -15.74 7.29 -6.32
CA VAL A 144 -16.62 6.23 -5.82
C VAL A 144 -17.59 5.84 -6.92
N ALA A 145 -17.67 4.54 -7.23
CA ALA A 145 -18.76 3.99 -8.02
C ALA A 145 -19.98 3.77 -7.12
N ASN A 146 -21.18 4.12 -7.58
CA ASN A 146 -22.41 3.81 -6.87
C ASN A 146 -23.26 2.76 -7.61
N GLY A 147 -24.23 2.19 -6.90
CA GLY A 147 -25.17 1.19 -7.43
C GLY A 147 -26.18 1.73 -8.46
N ARG A 148 -26.04 2.98 -8.92
CA ARG A 148 -26.78 3.57 -10.05
C ARG A 148 -25.85 3.83 -11.24
N ASP A 149 -24.74 3.11 -11.33
CA ASP A 149 -23.79 3.19 -12.43
C ASP A 149 -23.30 4.61 -12.66
N THR A 150 -22.97 5.29 -11.55
CA THR A 150 -22.46 6.67 -11.56
C THR A 150 -21.20 6.75 -10.73
N ILE A 151 -20.17 7.36 -11.31
CA ILE A 151 -18.90 7.66 -10.65
C ILE A 151 -19.00 9.07 -10.08
N HIS A 152 -18.68 9.23 -8.80
CA HIS A 152 -18.65 10.51 -8.09
C HIS A 152 -17.22 10.85 -7.67
N ARG A 153 -16.89 12.15 -7.64
CA ARG A 153 -15.60 12.64 -7.15
C ARG A 153 -15.74 13.40 -5.84
N TYR A 154 -14.77 13.18 -4.96
CA TYR A 154 -14.63 13.87 -3.69
C TYR A 154 -13.20 14.40 -3.55
N ASN A 155 -13.04 15.54 -2.89
CA ASN A 155 -11.75 16.10 -2.55
C ASN A 155 -11.48 16.00 -1.06
N LEU A 156 -10.22 15.84 -0.70
CA LEU A 156 -9.68 15.90 0.65
C LEU A 156 -8.83 17.16 0.75
N THR A 157 -9.22 18.13 1.59
CA THR A 157 -8.40 19.35 1.75
C THR A 157 -7.12 19.08 2.53
N GLU A 158 -7.07 17.97 3.27
CA GLU A 158 -5.89 17.43 3.91
C GLU A 158 -5.68 15.99 3.42
N SER A 159 -4.52 15.72 2.81
CA SER A 159 -4.24 14.40 2.23
C SER A 159 -4.46 13.27 3.23
N TRP A 160 -5.15 12.22 2.79
CA TRP A 160 -5.51 11.03 3.59
C TRP A 160 -6.42 11.28 4.80
N ASN A 161 -6.95 12.50 4.98
CA ASN A 161 -7.81 12.81 6.11
C ASN A 161 -9.29 12.85 5.69
N LEU A 162 -10.03 11.76 5.91
CA LEU A 162 -11.46 11.67 5.57
C LEU A 162 -12.34 12.73 6.25
N SER A 163 -11.95 13.26 7.41
CA SER A 163 -12.68 14.38 8.04
C SER A 163 -12.62 15.68 7.23
N SER A 164 -11.71 15.76 6.26
CA SER A 164 -11.55 16.88 5.33
C SER A 164 -12.26 16.64 3.98
N ALA A 165 -12.94 15.51 3.83
CA ALA A 165 -13.62 15.12 2.60
C ALA A 165 -14.80 16.05 2.29
N SER A 166 -14.98 16.33 1.00
CA SER A 166 -16.14 17.05 0.48
C SER A 166 -16.47 16.60 -0.93
N TYR A 167 -17.77 16.48 -1.24
CA TYR A 167 -18.23 16.17 -2.60
C TYR A 167 -17.96 17.36 -3.53
N THR A 168 -17.40 17.10 -4.70
CA THR A 168 -17.06 18.18 -5.64
C THR A 168 -18.26 18.66 -6.46
N GLY A 169 -19.33 17.86 -6.52
CA GLY A 169 -20.42 18.06 -7.47
C GLY A 169 -20.20 17.37 -8.82
N ASP A 170 -18.99 16.84 -9.07
CA ASP A 170 -18.65 16.15 -10.31
C ASP A 170 -19.17 14.71 -10.28
N SER A 171 -19.83 14.30 -11.36
CA SER A 171 -20.26 12.92 -11.56
C SER A 171 -20.26 12.54 -13.04
N TYR A 172 -20.16 11.24 -13.31
CA TYR A 172 -20.24 10.67 -14.65
C TYR A 172 -21.01 9.36 -14.64
N SER A 173 -22.02 9.22 -15.50
CA SER A 173 -22.79 7.97 -15.60
C SER A 173 -22.16 7.00 -16.60
N VAL A 174 -21.98 5.76 -16.16
CA VAL A 174 -21.50 4.62 -16.96
C VAL A 174 -22.63 3.65 -17.34
N SER A 175 -23.88 4.00 -17.00
CA SER A 175 -25.10 3.20 -17.23
C SER A 175 -25.38 2.80 -18.68
N SER A 176 -24.71 3.43 -19.66
CA SER A 176 -24.84 3.07 -21.08
C SER A 176 -24.08 1.78 -21.45
N GLN A 177 -23.13 1.36 -20.62
CA GLN A 177 -22.33 0.14 -20.82
C GLN A 177 -22.54 -0.86 -19.69
N ILE A 178 -22.68 -0.35 -18.46
CA ILE A 178 -22.66 -1.13 -17.24
C ILE A 178 -24.05 -1.11 -16.60
N ASN A 179 -24.46 -2.26 -16.08
CA ASN A 179 -25.62 -2.38 -15.22
C ASN A 179 -25.15 -3.09 -13.94
N TYR A 180 -24.86 -2.29 -12.91
CA TYR A 180 -24.20 -2.64 -11.66
C TYR A 180 -22.66 -2.51 -11.69
N ALA A 181 -22.16 -1.28 -11.59
CA ALA A 181 -20.74 -0.97 -11.39
C ALA A 181 -20.28 -1.37 -9.98
N THR A 182 -19.31 -2.27 -9.90
CA THR A 182 -18.81 -2.82 -8.63
C THR A 182 -17.47 -2.24 -8.22
N ASP A 183 -16.64 -1.77 -9.15
CA ASP A 183 -15.35 -1.16 -8.84
C ASP A 183 -14.84 -0.24 -9.96
N LEU A 184 -13.83 0.55 -9.66
CA LEU A 184 -13.17 1.46 -10.59
C LEU A 184 -11.66 1.57 -10.32
N PHE A 185 -10.89 1.77 -11.38
CA PHE A 185 -9.45 2.00 -11.29
C PHE A 185 -9.02 3.10 -12.25
N PHE A 186 -8.02 3.90 -11.90
CA PHE A 186 -7.45 4.91 -12.79
C PHE A 186 -6.05 4.56 -13.21
N LYS A 187 -5.73 4.84 -14.49
CA LYS A 187 -4.34 4.96 -14.92
C LYS A 187 -3.68 6.09 -14.12
N PRO A 188 -2.44 5.94 -13.60
CA PRO A 188 -1.78 6.94 -12.74
C PRO A 188 -1.59 8.33 -13.36
N ASP A 189 -1.68 8.46 -14.69
CA ASP A 189 -1.65 9.76 -15.36
C ASP A 189 -3.02 10.45 -15.40
N GLY A 190 -4.07 9.81 -14.91
CA GLY A 190 -5.45 10.30 -14.85
C GLY A 190 -6.19 10.31 -16.18
N THR A 191 -5.59 9.82 -17.26
CA THR A 191 -6.17 9.92 -18.62
C THR A 191 -7.13 8.79 -18.96
N THR A 192 -7.13 7.71 -18.17
CA THR A 192 -7.95 6.52 -18.41
C THR A 192 -8.56 6.05 -17.10
N MET A 193 -9.85 5.75 -17.14
CA MET A 193 -10.61 5.13 -16.06
C MET A 193 -11.11 3.76 -16.54
N PHE A 194 -10.97 2.75 -15.69
CA PHE A 194 -11.51 1.42 -15.89
C PHE A 194 -12.65 1.22 -14.90
N VAL A 195 -13.75 0.62 -15.34
CA VAL A 195 -14.90 0.35 -14.46
C VAL A 195 -15.31 -1.10 -14.64
N LEU A 196 -15.40 -1.81 -13.51
CA LEU A 196 -15.83 -3.19 -13.43
C LEU A 196 -17.35 -3.23 -13.27
N GLY A 197 -18.01 -4.00 -14.13
CA GLY A 197 -19.42 -4.37 -13.94
C GLY A 197 -19.55 -5.74 -13.30
N GLY A 198 -20.58 -5.95 -12.50
CA GLY A 198 -20.88 -7.23 -11.85
C GLY A 198 -22.31 -7.71 -12.05
N GLY A 199 -22.53 -9.02 -11.88
CA GLY A 199 -23.83 -9.70 -11.78
C GLY A 199 -24.73 -9.75 -13.02
N VAL A 200 -24.66 -8.74 -13.91
CA VAL A 200 -25.39 -8.70 -15.19
C VAL A 200 -24.45 -8.33 -16.34
N THR A 201 -23.42 -7.52 -16.07
CA THR A 201 -22.42 -7.10 -17.05
C THR A 201 -21.02 -7.39 -16.53
N GLU A 202 -20.58 -8.65 -16.55
CA GLU A 202 -19.28 -9.09 -16.03
C GLU A 202 -18.14 -8.78 -17.04
N TYR A 203 -17.91 -7.48 -17.20
CA TYR A 203 -16.95 -6.90 -18.11
C TYR A 203 -16.15 -5.82 -17.39
N VAL A 204 -14.91 -5.63 -17.82
CA VAL A 204 -14.14 -4.42 -17.51
C VAL A 204 -14.27 -3.47 -18.69
N TYR A 205 -14.73 -2.24 -18.45
CA TYR A 205 -14.89 -1.21 -19.48
C TYR A 205 -13.84 -0.12 -19.31
N GLN A 206 -13.34 0.41 -20.43
CA GLN A 206 -12.36 1.49 -20.44
C GLN A 206 -12.97 2.80 -20.95
N TYR A 207 -12.67 3.88 -20.24
CA TYR A 207 -13.08 5.25 -20.53
C TYR A 207 -11.85 6.15 -20.63
N ASN A 208 -11.80 6.99 -21.66
CA ASN A 208 -10.78 8.00 -21.82
C ASN A 208 -11.25 9.32 -21.20
N LEU A 209 -10.38 9.96 -20.43
CA LEU A 209 -10.58 11.29 -19.89
C LEU A 209 -9.75 12.28 -20.72
N SER A 210 -10.44 13.23 -21.36
CA SER A 210 -9.76 14.27 -22.15
C SER A 210 -9.02 15.29 -21.28
N THR A 211 -9.42 15.41 -20.02
CA THR A 211 -8.71 16.15 -18.99
C THR A 211 -8.34 15.17 -17.87
N PRO A 212 -7.05 14.97 -17.56
CA PRO A 212 -6.62 14.06 -16.50
C PRO A 212 -7.40 14.27 -15.20
N TRP A 213 -7.89 13.17 -14.61
CA TRP A 213 -8.60 13.15 -13.32
C TRP A 213 -9.95 13.88 -13.28
N ASP A 214 -10.40 14.45 -14.39
CA ASP A 214 -11.72 15.05 -14.54
C ASP A 214 -12.70 14.05 -15.17
N ILE A 215 -13.48 13.38 -14.32
CA ILE A 215 -14.48 12.40 -14.73
C ILE A 215 -15.60 12.99 -15.58
N THR A 216 -15.85 14.31 -15.52
CA THR A 216 -16.88 14.93 -16.38
C THR A 216 -16.44 14.97 -17.85
N SER A 217 -15.14 14.81 -18.08
CA SER A 217 -14.51 14.74 -19.40
C SER A 217 -14.41 13.31 -19.95
N ALA A 218 -14.93 12.32 -19.21
CA ALA A 218 -14.85 10.91 -19.57
C ALA A 218 -15.71 10.56 -20.80
N SER A 219 -15.22 9.60 -21.58
CA SER A 219 -15.92 9.06 -22.74
C SER A 219 -15.58 7.58 -22.92
N TYR A 220 -16.58 6.75 -23.21
CA TYR A 220 -16.34 5.32 -23.44
C TYR A 220 -15.40 5.10 -24.62
N SER A 221 -14.32 4.34 -24.40
CA SER A 221 -13.23 4.16 -25.38
C SER A 221 -13.54 3.12 -26.46
N ASN A 222 -14.75 2.55 -26.49
CA ASN A 222 -15.10 1.38 -27.29
C ASN A 222 -14.20 0.17 -27.03
N LYS A 223 -13.78 0.01 -25.77
CA LYS A 223 -12.91 -1.07 -25.31
C LYS A 223 -13.49 -1.70 -24.05
N SER A 224 -13.60 -3.02 -24.07
CA SER A 224 -14.03 -3.81 -22.94
C SER A 224 -13.44 -5.22 -23.01
N LEU A 225 -13.41 -5.90 -21.88
CA LEU A 225 -13.04 -7.31 -21.77
C LEU A 225 -14.14 -8.07 -21.05
N ASN A 226 -14.59 -9.18 -21.63
CA ASN A 226 -15.52 -10.11 -20.98
C ASN A 226 -14.75 -11.00 -20.00
N ILE A 227 -15.18 -11.05 -18.74
CA ILE A 227 -14.60 -11.88 -17.69
C ILE A 227 -15.61 -12.87 -17.08
N SER A 228 -16.81 -12.96 -17.65
CA SER A 228 -17.90 -13.86 -17.21
C SER A 228 -17.56 -15.36 -17.23
N GLY A 229 -16.50 -15.75 -17.94
CA GLY A 229 -16.03 -17.14 -17.99
C GLY A 229 -15.28 -17.57 -16.73
N GLU A 230 -14.72 -16.60 -16.01
CA GLU A 230 -13.89 -16.78 -14.83
C GLU A 230 -14.67 -16.45 -13.55
N ASP A 231 -15.28 -15.27 -13.47
CA ASP A 231 -16.12 -14.87 -12.34
C ASP A 231 -17.43 -14.26 -12.83
N ASN A 232 -18.55 -14.88 -12.47
CA ASN A 232 -19.89 -14.42 -12.85
C ASN A 232 -20.47 -13.40 -11.87
N ASN A 233 -19.74 -13.03 -10.83
CA ASN A 233 -20.08 -11.91 -9.97
C ASN A 233 -18.82 -11.27 -9.37
N PRO A 234 -18.06 -10.56 -10.21
CA PRO A 234 -16.88 -9.82 -9.78
C PRO A 234 -17.31 -8.67 -8.84
N ASN A 235 -16.47 -8.36 -7.85
CA ASN A 235 -16.69 -7.25 -6.92
C ASN A 235 -15.53 -6.25 -7.00
N GLY A 236 -14.28 -6.71 -6.99
CA GLY A 236 -13.09 -5.86 -6.95
C GLY A 236 -12.12 -6.10 -8.10
N MET A 237 -11.31 -5.08 -8.39
CA MET A 237 -10.31 -5.06 -9.45
C MET A 237 -9.06 -4.30 -9.01
N TYR A 238 -7.89 -4.87 -9.31
CA TYR A 238 -6.61 -4.16 -9.16
C TYR A 238 -5.81 -4.23 -10.46
N ILE A 239 -5.33 -3.08 -10.96
CA ILE A 239 -4.43 -3.00 -12.12
C ILE A 239 -3.02 -2.67 -11.65
N LYS A 240 -2.01 -3.41 -12.13
CA LYS A 240 -0.60 -3.16 -11.87
C LYS A 240 -0.18 -1.77 -12.37
N GLU A 241 0.14 -0.85 -11.47
CA GLU A 241 0.33 0.56 -11.81
C GLU A 241 1.63 0.88 -12.54
N GLU A 242 2.74 0.17 -12.29
CA GLU A 242 4.03 0.58 -12.87
C GLU A 242 4.11 0.32 -14.38
N GLU A 243 3.60 -0.83 -14.84
CA GLU A 243 3.63 -1.23 -16.25
C GLU A 243 2.25 -1.24 -16.92
N GLY A 244 1.16 -1.41 -16.16
CA GLY A 244 -0.20 -1.48 -16.72
C GLY A 244 -0.43 -2.71 -17.61
N ASP A 245 0.35 -3.76 -17.45
CA ASP A 245 0.34 -4.97 -18.28
C ASP A 245 -0.36 -6.17 -17.62
N ARG A 246 -0.80 -6.00 -16.37
CA ARG A 246 -1.47 -7.03 -15.58
C ARG A 246 -2.58 -6.44 -14.73
N PHE A 247 -3.64 -7.20 -14.53
CA PHE A 247 -4.68 -6.88 -13.56
C PHE A 247 -5.27 -8.13 -12.93
N PHE A 248 -5.97 -7.93 -11.82
CA PHE A 248 -6.60 -8.97 -11.04
C PHE A 248 -8.07 -8.65 -10.85
N ILE A 249 -8.90 -9.68 -10.90
CA ILE A 249 -10.33 -9.61 -10.59
C ILE A 249 -10.61 -10.54 -9.43
N ILE A 250 -11.49 -10.12 -8.53
CA ILE A 250 -11.96 -10.92 -7.40
C ILE A 250 -13.47 -10.75 -7.22
N GLY A 251 -14.17 -11.81 -6.83
CA GLY A 251 -15.62 -11.78 -6.69
C GLY A 251 -16.20 -12.98 -5.97
N ARG A 252 -17.53 -12.94 -5.79
CA ARG A 252 -18.31 -13.98 -5.11
C ARG A 252 -18.67 -15.17 -6.02
N GLY A 253 -18.35 -15.12 -7.31
CA GLY A 253 -18.67 -16.20 -8.24
C GLY A 253 -17.86 -17.46 -7.98
N ASP A 254 -16.59 -17.29 -7.59
CA ASP A 254 -15.64 -18.40 -7.36
C ASP A 254 -14.68 -18.18 -6.18
N ASP A 255 -14.87 -17.11 -5.40
CA ASP A 255 -14.04 -16.75 -4.23
C ASP A 255 -12.53 -16.83 -4.52
N SER A 256 -12.12 -16.37 -5.70
CA SER A 256 -10.76 -16.52 -6.22
C SER A 256 -10.22 -15.22 -6.79
N VAL A 257 -8.90 -15.03 -6.66
CA VAL A 257 -8.15 -13.98 -7.37
C VAL A 257 -7.79 -14.49 -8.74
N TRP A 258 -8.31 -13.86 -9.78
CA TRP A 258 -8.08 -14.20 -11.19
C TRP A 258 -7.03 -13.28 -11.81
N SER A 259 -5.98 -13.82 -12.43
CA SER A 259 -4.92 -13.04 -13.10
C SER A 259 -5.18 -12.90 -14.58
N TYR A 260 -4.98 -11.69 -15.08
CA TYR A 260 -5.09 -11.35 -16.49
C TYR A 260 -3.89 -10.52 -16.93
N SER A 261 -3.47 -10.69 -18.17
CA SER A 261 -2.46 -9.88 -18.82
C SER A 261 -3.08 -9.00 -19.90
N MET A 262 -2.50 -7.81 -20.10
CA MET A 262 -2.77 -6.93 -21.23
C MET A 262 -1.57 -6.95 -22.15
N SER A 263 -1.76 -7.44 -23.38
CA SER A 263 -0.67 -7.48 -24.37
C SER A 263 -0.24 -6.09 -24.86
N SER A 264 -1.08 -5.08 -24.65
CA SER A 264 -0.76 -3.67 -24.76
C SER A 264 -1.07 -2.98 -23.43
N ALA A 265 -0.04 -2.41 -22.79
CA ALA A 265 -0.18 -1.76 -21.50
C ALA A 265 -1.33 -0.74 -21.49
N TRP A 266 -2.16 -0.78 -20.44
CA TRP A 266 -3.32 0.09 -20.23
C TRP A 266 -4.43 -0.02 -21.30
N ASP A 267 -4.44 -1.10 -22.08
CA ASP A 267 -5.45 -1.39 -23.08
C ASP A 267 -6.26 -2.63 -22.69
N ILE A 268 -7.44 -2.42 -22.10
CA ILE A 268 -8.28 -3.53 -21.64
C ILE A 268 -8.76 -4.41 -22.80
N GLY A 269 -8.89 -3.84 -24.01
CA GLY A 269 -9.28 -4.60 -25.21
C GLY A 269 -8.20 -5.58 -25.68
N SER A 270 -6.99 -5.47 -25.13
CA SER A 270 -5.87 -6.38 -25.36
C SER A 270 -5.69 -7.43 -24.25
N GLY A 271 -6.61 -7.41 -23.28
CA GLY A 271 -6.61 -8.24 -22.09
C GLY A 271 -6.97 -9.71 -22.38
N SER A 272 -6.39 -10.63 -21.60
CA SER A 272 -6.74 -12.05 -21.64
C SER A 272 -6.46 -12.73 -20.31
N TYR A 273 -7.29 -13.73 -19.97
CA TYR A 273 -7.10 -14.55 -18.78
C TYR A 273 -5.81 -15.37 -18.89
N ASP A 274 -4.98 -15.34 -17.84
CA ASP A 274 -3.67 -16.00 -17.84
C ASP A 274 -3.74 -17.52 -17.62
N ASN A 275 -4.94 -18.10 -17.44
CA ASN A 275 -5.14 -19.45 -16.91
C ASN A 275 -4.56 -19.64 -15.50
N ILE A 276 -4.53 -18.55 -14.72
CA ILE A 276 -3.98 -18.50 -13.38
C ILE A 276 -5.03 -17.93 -12.41
N LYS A 277 -5.32 -18.67 -11.35
CA LYS A 277 -6.13 -18.17 -10.22
C LYS A 277 -5.54 -18.62 -8.89
N PHE A 278 -5.94 -17.93 -7.82
CA PHE A 278 -5.67 -18.32 -6.45
C PHE A 278 -6.96 -18.30 -5.63
N ASP A 279 -7.31 -19.44 -5.05
CA ASP A 279 -8.52 -19.62 -4.24
C ASP A 279 -8.33 -18.97 -2.86
N VAL A 280 -9.22 -18.04 -2.50
CA VAL A 280 -9.24 -17.35 -1.20
C VAL A 280 -10.46 -17.75 -0.35
N SER A 281 -11.19 -18.80 -0.76
CA SER A 281 -12.36 -19.29 -0.05
C SER A 281 -12.04 -19.67 1.40
N ARG A 282 -12.97 -19.34 2.31
CA ARG A 282 -12.85 -19.65 3.75
C ARG A 282 -13.68 -20.90 4.07
N PRO A 283 -13.22 -21.76 5.01
CA PRO A 283 -14.10 -22.75 5.62
C PRO A 283 -15.32 -22.04 6.21
N SER A 284 -16.51 -22.62 6.01
CA SER A 284 -17.89 -22.12 6.19
C SER A 284 -18.30 -21.52 7.55
N ARG A 285 -17.40 -20.88 8.31
CA ARG A 285 -17.67 -20.23 9.59
C ARG A 285 -18.54 -18.98 9.45
N TYR A 286 -18.63 -18.43 8.24
CA TYR A 286 -19.45 -17.27 7.91
C TYR A 286 -20.36 -17.66 6.76
N GLU A 287 -21.64 -17.92 7.05
CA GLU A 287 -22.65 -17.94 5.99
C GLU A 287 -22.61 -16.55 5.32
N ASN A 288 -22.32 -16.51 4.01
CA ASN A 288 -22.12 -15.29 3.19
C ASN A 288 -20.73 -14.61 3.25
N GLY A 289 -19.66 -15.31 3.64
CA GLY A 289 -18.29 -14.77 3.55
C GLY A 289 -17.74 -14.87 2.12
N TYR A 290 -17.77 -13.79 1.35
CA TYR A 290 -17.21 -13.70 0.00
C TYR A 290 -16.30 -12.48 -0.12
N PRO A 291 -15.31 -12.50 -1.04
CA PRO A 291 -14.42 -11.37 -1.21
C PRO A 291 -15.11 -10.20 -1.91
N THR A 292 -14.86 -8.99 -1.43
CA THR A 292 -15.43 -7.74 -1.93
C THR A 292 -14.41 -6.88 -2.67
N ASP A 293 -13.14 -6.92 -2.27
CA ASP A 293 -12.10 -6.13 -2.92
C ASP A 293 -10.70 -6.76 -2.79
N ILE A 294 -9.78 -6.32 -3.65
CA ILE A 294 -8.38 -6.70 -3.65
C ILE A 294 -7.47 -5.47 -3.79
N PHE A 295 -6.45 -5.40 -2.95
CA PHE A 295 -5.35 -4.45 -3.12
C PHE A 295 -4.02 -5.19 -3.19
N VAL A 296 -3.21 -4.92 -4.21
CA VAL A 296 -1.84 -5.45 -4.31
C VAL A 296 -0.86 -4.36 -3.92
N LYS A 297 0.08 -4.68 -3.02
CA LYS A 297 1.13 -3.75 -2.61
C LYS A 297 2.02 -3.42 -3.83
N PRO A 298 2.39 -2.14 -4.05
CA PRO A 298 3.41 -1.79 -5.05
C PRO A 298 4.68 -2.61 -4.85
N GLY A 299 5.21 -3.17 -5.94
CA GLY A 299 6.25 -4.21 -5.90
C GLY A 299 5.74 -5.64 -6.07
N GLY A 300 4.45 -5.89 -5.81
CA GLY A 300 3.77 -7.16 -6.10
C GLY A 300 4.09 -8.30 -5.15
N GLU A 301 4.73 -8.06 -4.01
CA GLU A 301 5.11 -9.09 -3.03
C GLU A 301 3.99 -9.46 -2.04
N LYS A 302 2.88 -8.73 -2.03
CA LYS A 302 1.78 -8.92 -1.09
C LYS A 302 0.47 -8.45 -1.70
N PHE A 303 -0.62 -9.15 -1.40
CA PHE A 303 -1.95 -8.63 -1.63
C PHE A 303 -2.84 -8.76 -0.39
N PHE A 304 -3.90 -7.97 -0.39
CA PHE A 304 -4.91 -7.90 0.63
C PHE A 304 -6.27 -8.18 0.00
N VAL A 305 -7.12 -8.94 0.70
CA VAL A 305 -8.49 -9.22 0.27
C VAL A 305 -9.45 -8.83 1.37
N MET A 306 -10.45 -8.03 1.03
CA MET A 306 -11.56 -7.68 1.91
C MET A 306 -12.70 -8.69 1.74
N PHE A 307 -13.39 -9.04 2.83
CA PHE A 307 -14.51 -9.98 2.82
C PHE A 307 -15.78 -9.38 3.43
N ALA A 308 -16.91 -9.60 2.78
CA ALA A 308 -18.23 -9.08 3.21
C ALA A 308 -18.70 -9.68 4.54
N ALA A 309 -18.54 -10.99 4.76
CA ALA A 309 -18.88 -11.63 6.03
C ALA A 309 -17.64 -12.23 6.69
N GLY A 310 -17.54 -12.00 8.00
CA GLY A 310 -16.28 -12.07 8.74
C GLY A 310 -15.58 -10.71 8.82
N GLU A 311 -15.94 -9.76 7.94
CA GLU A 311 -15.58 -8.33 8.03
C GLU A 311 -14.07 -8.16 8.28
N ASP A 312 -13.27 -8.97 7.58
CA ASP A 312 -11.84 -9.07 7.76
C ASP A 312 -11.15 -8.65 6.46
N ILE A 313 -10.09 -7.86 6.58
CA ILE A 313 -9.07 -7.71 5.54
C ILE A 313 -7.99 -8.75 5.81
N LEU A 314 -7.80 -9.68 4.87
CA LEU A 314 -6.80 -10.74 4.96
C LEU A 314 -5.55 -10.38 4.16
N SER A 315 -4.38 -10.83 4.63
CA SER A 315 -3.09 -10.60 3.97
C SER A 315 -2.51 -11.89 3.41
N TYR A 316 -1.94 -11.79 2.21
CA TYR A 316 -1.27 -12.90 1.53
C TYR A 316 0.10 -12.45 1.03
N ASP A 317 1.14 -13.22 1.34
CA ASP A 317 2.49 -13.00 0.80
C ASP A 317 2.64 -13.74 -0.52
N LEU A 318 3.25 -13.08 -1.51
CA LEU A 318 3.60 -13.64 -2.82
C LEU A 318 5.09 -13.95 -2.84
N SER A 319 5.47 -15.23 -2.84
CA SER A 319 6.90 -15.58 -2.93
C SER A 319 7.52 -15.28 -4.30
N SER A 320 6.67 -15.04 -5.31
CA SER A 320 7.06 -14.54 -6.62
C SER A 320 6.19 -13.33 -6.95
N PRO A 321 6.78 -12.12 -7.05
CA PRO A 321 6.01 -10.90 -7.24
C PRO A 321 5.04 -11.00 -8.41
N TRP A 322 3.80 -10.55 -8.20
CA TRP A 322 2.71 -10.55 -9.18
C TRP A 322 2.19 -11.92 -9.63
N ASP A 323 2.73 -13.02 -9.11
CA ASP A 323 2.27 -14.38 -9.40
C ASP A 323 1.41 -14.91 -8.25
N VAL A 324 0.09 -14.80 -8.42
CA VAL A 324 -0.89 -15.23 -7.41
C VAL A 324 -0.83 -16.73 -7.09
N THR A 325 -0.25 -17.58 -7.94
CA THR A 325 -0.06 -19.00 -7.60
C THR A 325 0.96 -19.20 -6.49
N SER A 326 1.81 -18.21 -6.25
CA SER A 326 2.81 -18.18 -5.19
C SER A 326 2.27 -17.65 -3.85
N ALA A 327 0.98 -17.33 -3.81
CA ALA A 327 0.35 -16.69 -2.65
C ALA A 327 0.24 -17.66 -1.47
N SER A 328 0.44 -17.10 -0.27
CA SER A 328 0.25 -17.82 0.99
C SER A 328 -0.39 -16.90 2.03
N TYR A 329 -1.45 -17.40 2.68
CA TYR A 329 -2.10 -16.66 3.76
C TYR A 329 -1.13 -16.46 4.92
N THR A 330 -0.97 -15.22 5.38
CA THR A 330 0.03 -14.87 6.40
C THR A 330 -0.41 -15.21 7.83
N GLY A 331 -1.64 -15.68 8.01
CA GLY A 331 -2.25 -15.83 9.34
C GLY A 331 -2.71 -14.50 9.95
N LYS A 332 -2.62 -13.39 9.21
CA LYS A 332 -2.98 -12.04 9.69
C LYS A 332 -4.27 -11.55 9.06
N GLN A 333 -5.09 -10.94 9.90
CA GLN A 333 -6.34 -10.31 9.53
C GLN A 333 -6.51 -8.99 10.28
N PHE A 334 -7.25 -8.05 9.68
CA PHE A 334 -7.75 -6.86 10.33
C PHE A 334 -9.27 -6.84 10.28
N SER A 335 -9.89 -6.88 11.45
CA SER A 335 -11.34 -6.91 11.61
C SER A 335 -11.87 -5.48 11.55
N VAL A 336 -12.82 -5.23 10.64
CA VAL A 336 -13.60 -3.98 10.55
C VAL A 336 -15.02 -4.15 11.12
N THR A 337 -15.26 -5.24 11.83
CA THR A 337 -16.58 -5.63 12.35
C THR A 337 -17.26 -4.61 13.27
N SER A 338 -16.47 -3.74 13.91
CA SER A 338 -16.99 -2.69 14.79
C SER A 338 -17.43 -1.43 14.02
N GLU A 339 -17.01 -1.31 12.76
CA GLU A 339 -17.13 -0.13 11.92
C GLU A 339 -18.16 -0.33 10.80
N ASP A 340 -18.15 -1.51 10.16
CA ASP A 340 -19.07 -1.86 9.08
C ASP A 340 -19.50 -3.32 9.17
N VAL A 341 -20.79 -3.56 8.92
CA VAL A 341 -21.41 -4.88 8.90
C VAL A 341 -21.42 -5.51 7.51
N PHE A 342 -21.06 -4.75 6.46
CA PHE A 342 -20.92 -5.21 5.07
C PHE A 342 -19.88 -4.37 4.31
N PRO A 343 -18.57 -4.52 4.62
CA PRO A 343 -17.48 -3.74 4.04
C PRO A 343 -17.16 -4.05 2.57
#